data_AF-M1D5H7-F1
#
_entry.id   AF-M1D5H7-F1
#
_cell.length_a   1.000
_cell.length_b   1.000
_cell.length_c   1.000
_cell.angle_alpha   90.00
_cell.angle_beta   90.00
_cell.angle_gamma   90.00
#
_symmetry.space_group_name_H-M   'P 1'
#
loop_
_entity.id
_entity.type
_entity.pdbx_description
1 polymer ?
#
loop_
_entity_poly.entity_id
_entity_poly.type
_entity_poly.pdbx_seq_one_letter_code
_entity_poly.pdbx_strand_id
1 'polypeptide(L)'
;MIDCTCTIEYVGYFPNRPTIARSKMPTEDPTDEEWEDFLNKPEEALLKCFPSQLQATTVIAVLDVLSNHSPDEEYVGTNIEPFWKDEPVINAAFEVFSGKLKELEGIIDARNADCNLKNRNGAGVMPYELLKPFSEPGITGKGVPYSISI
;
A
#
# COMPACT_ATOMS: atom_id res chain seq x y z
N MET A 1 -0.09 -3.88 12.11
CA MET A 1 1.21 -3.78 11.44
C MET A 1 1.12 -4.63 10.17
N ILE A 2 0.36 -4.17 9.17
CA ILE A 2 0.09 -4.87 7.88
C ILE A 2 0.43 -3.93 6.69
N ASP A 3 0.91 -2.71 6.95
CA ASP A 3 0.91 -1.64 5.93
C ASP A 3 2.22 -1.44 5.15
N CYS A 4 3.27 -2.25 5.32
CA CYS A 4 4.58 -1.93 4.74
C CYS A 4 4.73 -2.25 3.24
N THR A 5 4.12 -3.33 2.73
CA THR A 5 4.46 -3.86 1.39
C THR A 5 3.77 -3.19 0.19
N CYS A 6 2.87 -2.23 0.38
CA CYS A 6 2.16 -1.56 -0.74
C CYS A 6 2.01 -0.05 -0.57
N THR A 7 3.02 0.59 -0.01
CA THR A 7 2.96 2.03 0.24
C THR A 7 3.06 2.84 -1.06
N ILE A 8 3.83 2.38 -2.04
CA ILE A 8 4.15 3.18 -3.22
C ILE A 8 2.95 3.46 -4.15
N GLU A 9 1.96 2.56 -4.24
CA GLU A 9 0.77 2.77 -5.06
C GLU A 9 -0.07 3.97 -4.57
N TYR A 10 -0.07 4.21 -3.26
CA TYR A 10 -0.82 5.30 -2.64
C TYR A 10 0.04 6.55 -2.38
N VAL A 11 1.35 6.37 -2.19
CA VAL A 11 2.28 7.43 -1.77
C VAL A 11 3.13 7.97 -2.93
N GLY A 12 3.18 7.27 -4.07
CA GLY A 12 3.93 7.70 -5.26
C GLY A 12 3.51 9.09 -5.77
N TYR A 13 2.24 9.46 -5.55
CA TYR A 13 1.80 10.84 -5.64
C TYR A 13 1.87 11.49 -4.24
N PHE A 14 2.99 12.15 -3.93
CA PHE A 14 3.25 12.70 -2.59
C PHE A 14 2.13 13.60 -2.00
N PRO A 15 1.35 14.38 -2.79
CA PRO A 15 0.25 15.16 -2.22
C PRO A 15 -0.88 14.30 -1.64
N ASN A 16 -1.04 13.04 -2.08
CA ASN A 16 -2.01 12.12 -1.48
C ASN A 16 -1.62 11.74 -0.05
N ARG A 17 -0.32 11.64 0.25
CA ARG A 17 0.21 11.26 1.58
C ARG A 17 1.49 12.03 1.94
N PRO A 18 1.38 13.34 2.24
CA PRO A 18 2.53 14.12 2.69
C PRO A 18 3.02 13.61 4.05
N THR A 19 4.33 13.37 4.18
CA THR A 19 4.93 12.86 5.42
C THR A 19 5.29 13.94 6.43
N ILE A 20 5.38 15.19 5.98
CA ILE A 20 5.69 16.35 6.81
C ILE A 20 4.93 17.58 6.30
N ALA A 21 4.54 18.46 7.23
CA ALA A 21 4.09 19.81 6.94
C ALA A 21 5.21 20.81 7.34
N ARG A 22 5.62 21.68 6.41
CA ARG A 22 6.69 22.68 6.61
C ARG A 22 6.18 24.05 7.07
N SER A 23 4.89 24.33 6.89
CA SER A 23 4.26 25.58 7.33
C SER A 23 3.37 25.34 8.54
N LYS A 24 3.08 26.43 9.27
CA LYS A 24 2.07 26.41 10.33
C LYS A 24 0.68 26.25 9.72
N MET A 25 -0.27 25.81 10.55
CA MET A 25 -1.67 25.86 10.17
C MET A 25 -2.09 27.32 9.94
N PRO A 26 -2.77 27.62 8.82
CA PRO A 26 -3.39 28.93 8.62
C PRO A 26 -4.35 29.27 9.76
N THR A 27 -4.40 30.55 10.14
CA THR A 27 -5.30 31.08 11.17
C THR A 27 -6.43 31.90 10.54
N GLU A 28 -7.52 32.11 11.28
CA GLU A 28 -8.65 32.92 10.80
C GLU A 28 -8.33 34.42 10.68
N ASP A 29 -7.24 34.86 11.30
CA ASP A 29 -6.71 36.22 11.22
C ASP A 29 -5.36 36.26 10.45
N PRO A 30 -5.35 36.11 9.11
CA PRO A 30 -4.14 36.27 8.31
C PRO A 30 -3.73 37.73 8.21
N THR A 31 -2.46 37.99 7.92
CA THR A 31 -2.04 39.33 7.48
C THR A 31 -2.57 39.63 6.08
N ASP A 32 -2.74 40.91 5.74
CA ASP A 32 -3.22 41.33 4.41
C ASP A 32 -2.37 40.73 3.27
N GLU A 33 -1.04 40.64 3.48
CA GLU A 33 -0.09 40.05 2.53
C GLU A 33 -0.29 38.53 2.37
N GLU A 34 -0.42 37.78 3.47
CA GLU A 34 -0.69 36.34 3.43
C GLU A 34 -2.03 36.02 2.75
N TRP A 35 -3.02 36.89 2.95
CA TRP A 35 -4.34 36.75 2.33
C TRP A 35 -4.31 37.05 0.83
N GLU A 36 -3.63 38.13 0.42
CA GLU A 36 -3.45 38.47 -1.00
C GLU A 36 -2.65 37.38 -1.75
N ASP A 37 -1.57 36.87 -1.15
CA ASP A 37 -0.78 35.77 -1.69
C ASP A 37 -1.61 34.50 -1.88
N PHE A 38 -2.44 34.15 -0.89
CA PHE A 38 -3.31 32.98 -0.96
C PHE A 38 -4.39 33.12 -2.04
N LEU A 39 -5.01 34.30 -2.17
CA LEU A 39 -6.02 34.55 -3.20
C LEU A 39 -5.43 34.53 -4.61
N ASN A 40 -4.22 35.06 -4.78
CA ASN A 40 -3.54 35.09 -6.07
C ASN A 40 -3.01 33.71 -6.46
N LYS A 41 -2.51 32.91 -5.50
CA LYS A 41 -1.83 31.62 -5.74
C LYS A 41 -2.07 30.59 -4.62
N PRO A 42 -3.29 30.05 -4.49
CA PRO A 42 -3.63 29.10 -3.43
C PRO A 42 -2.81 27.81 -3.49
N GLU A 43 -2.40 27.37 -4.68
CA GLU A 43 -1.56 26.19 -4.88
C GLU A 43 -0.14 26.37 -4.32
N GLU A 44 0.42 27.58 -4.36
CA GLU A 44 1.74 27.85 -3.78
C GLU A 44 1.69 27.75 -2.26
N ALA A 45 0.60 28.18 -1.63
CA ALA A 45 0.41 28.02 -0.18
C ALA A 45 0.39 26.53 0.22
N LEU A 46 -0.28 25.68 -0.56
CA LEU A 46 -0.31 24.24 -0.32
C LEU A 46 1.07 23.58 -0.56
N LEU A 47 1.77 23.96 -1.63
CA LEU A 47 3.12 23.45 -1.93
C LEU A 47 4.17 23.91 -0.90
N LYS A 48 4.01 25.11 -0.32
CA LYS A 48 4.82 25.59 0.82
C LYS A 48 4.61 24.71 2.06
N CYS A 49 3.38 24.21 2.27
CA CYS A 49 3.06 23.29 3.36
C CYS A 49 3.64 21.90 3.14
N PHE A 50 3.50 21.33 1.93
CA PHE A 50 3.98 19.99 1.62
C PHE A 50 5.50 19.81 1.74
N PRO A 51 6.02 18.56 1.78
CA PRO A 51 7.46 18.29 1.77
C PRO A 51 8.16 19.00 0.60
N SER A 52 9.41 19.40 0.79
CA SER A 52 10.22 19.88 -0.33
C SER A 52 10.44 18.77 -1.36
N GLN A 53 10.79 19.13 -2.59
CA GLN A 53 11.06 18.13 -3.64
C GLN A 53 12.11 17.11 -3.20
N LEU A 54 13.18 17.55 -2.54
CA LEU A 54 14.22 16.65 -2.03
C LEU A 54 13.68 15.69 -0.96
N GLN A 55 12.88 16.20 -0.01
CA GLN A 55 12.26 15.38 1.04
C GLN A 55 11.28 14.35 0.46
N ALA A 56 10.42 14.77 -0.47
CA ALA A 56 9.47 13.90 -1.14
C ALA A 56 10.20 12.78 -1.91
N THR A 57 11.24 13.13 -2.68
CA THR A 57 12.04 12.15 -3.43
C THR A 57 12.71 11.14 -2.51
N THR A 58 13.30 11.58 -1.39
CA THR A 58 13.91 10.66 -0.42
C THR A 58 12.90 9.67 0.15
N VAL A 59 11.72 10.14 0.54
CA VAL A 59 10.66 9.28 1.07
C VAL A 59 10.16 8.30 0.01
N ILE A 60 9.89 8.78 -1.21
CA ILE A 60 9.44 7.92 -2.32
C ILE A 60 10.46 6.82 -2.60
N ALA A 61 11.75 7.15 -2.65
CA ALA A 61 12.81 6.16 -2.87
C ALA A 61 12.87 5.09 -1.77
N VAL A 62 12.65 5.47 -0.50
CA VAL A 62 12.58 4.50 0.61
C VAL A 62 11.34 3.61 0.47
N LEU A 63 10.18 4.19 0.20
CA LEU A 63 8.92 3.43 0.08
C LEU A 63 8.90 2.51 -1.14
N ASP A 64 9.57 2.90 -2.23
CA ASP A 64 9.76 2.07 -3.42
C ASP A 64 10.50 0.78 -3.08
N VAL A 65 11.59 0.87 -2.29
CA VAL A 65 12.34 -0.29 -1.82
C VAL A 65 11.50 -1.15 -0.86
N LEU A 66 10.80 -0.52 0.09
CA LEU A 66 9.97 -1.24 1.07
C LEU A 66 8.73 -1.91 0.46
N SER A 67 8.26 -1.45 -0.71
CA SER A 67 7.10 -2.01 -1.40
C SER A 67 7.47 -3.11 -2.41
N ASN A 68 8.75 -3.49 -2.49
CA ASN A 68 9.24 -4.41 -3.51
C ASN A 68 9.33 -5.83 -2.94
N HIS A 69 8.61 -6.77 -3.55
CA HIS A 69 8.69 -8.18 -3.21
C HIS A 69 9.96 -8.80 -3.81
N SER A 70 10.77 -9.42 -2.95
CA SER A 70 11.96 -10.16 -3.37
C SER A 70 11.60 -11.31 -4.32
N PRO A 71 12.44 -11.66 -5.32
CA PRO A 71 12.30 -12.89 -6.11
C PRO A 71 12.24 -14.17 -5.28
N ASP A 72 12.86 -14.15 -4.10
CA ASP A 72 12.94 -15.28 -3.18
C ASP A 72 11.89 -15.20 -2.06
N GLU A 73 10.90 -14.31 -2.17
CA GLU A 73 9.87 -14.11 -1.14
C GLU A 73 8.96 -15.33 -1.00
N GLU A 74 8.66 -15.71 0.25
CA GLU A 74 7.75 -16.81 0.55
C GLU A 74 6.40 -16.28 1.01
N TYR A 75 5.36 -16.60 0.25
CA TYR A 75 4.00 -16.19 0.57
C TYR A 75 3.29 -17.21 1.43
N VAL A 76 2.35 -16.71 2.23
CA VAL A 76 1.52 -17.53 3.11
C VAL A 76 0.86 -18.69 2.35
N GLY A 77 1.03 -19.91 2.87
CA GLY A 77 0.38 -21.12 2.32
C GLY A 77 0.93 -21.59 0.97
N THR A 78 2.14 -21.15 0.59
CA THR A 78 2.81 -21.59 -0.65
C THR A 78 3.72 -22.79 -0.40
N ASN A 79 4.72 -22.63 0.46
CA ASN A 79 5.72 -23.64 0.77
C ASN A 79 5.45 -24.21 2.17
N ILE A 80 5.52 -25.54 2.30
CA ILE A 80 5.54 -26.24 3.57
C ILE A 80 6.95 -26.77 3.80
N GLU A 81 7.45 -26.63 5.03
CA GLU A 81 8.72 -27.21 5.43
C GLU A 81 8.73 -28.73 5.20
N PRO A 82 9.79 -29.30 4.57
CA PRO A 82 9.81 -30.72 4.20
C PRO A 82 9.54 -31.66 5.38
N PHE A 83 10.08 -31.35 6.56
CA PHE A 83 9.87 -32.18 7.76
C PHE A 83 8.40 -32.19 8.23
N TRP A 84 7.67 -31.09 8.04
CA TRP A 84 6.23 -31.02 8.36
C TRP A 84 5.39 -31.69 7.29
N LYS A 85 5.86 -31.69 6.04
CA LYS A 85 5.21 -32.36 4.92
C LYS A 85 5.22 -33.88 5.06
N ASP A 86 6.27 -34.43 5.67
CA ASP A 86 6.40 -35.88 5.90
C ASP A 86 5.36 -36.41 6.90
N GLU A 87 4.81 -35.55 7.76
CA GLU A 87 3.73 -35.92 8.68
C GLU A 87 2.35 -35.79 7.98
N PRO A 88 1.64 -36.91 7.72
CA PRO A 88 0.46 -36.89 6.85
C PRO A 88 -0.67 -35.96 7.34
N VAL A 89 -0.84 -35.87 8.66
CA VAL A 89 -1.87 -35.03 9.27
C VAL A 89 -1.57 -33.55 9.06
N ILE A 90 -0.30 -33.15 9.19
CA ILE A 90 0.12 -31.75 9.02
C ILE A 90 0.05 -31.37 7.54
N ASN A 91 0.52 -32.24 6.64
CA ASN A 91 0.43 -31.98 5.20
C ASN A 91 -1.02 -31.81 4.73
N ALA A 92 -1.93 -32.70 5.15
CA ALA A 92 -3.34 -32.59 4.81
C ALA A 92 -3.97 -31.28 5.33
N ALA A 93 -3.63 -30.87 6.55
CA ALA A 93 -4.09 -29.59 7.10
C ALA A 93 -3.56 -28.38 6.31
N PHE A 94 -2.30 -28.43 5.88
CA PHE A 94 -1.68 -27.40 5.05
C PHE A 94 -2.30 -27.31 3.65
N GLU A 95 -2.60 -28.45 3.02
CA GLU A 95 -3.30 -28.49 1.72
C GLU A 95 -4.68 -27.84 1.80
N VAL A 96 -5.44 -28.11 2.87
CA VAL A 96 -6.73 -27.44 3.12
C VAL A 96 -6.54 -25.93 3.31
N PHE A 97 -5.51 -25.53 4.06
CA PHE A 97 -5.19 -24.11 4.28
C PHE A 97 -4.84 -23.39 2.97
N SER A 98 -3.91 -23.93 2.19
CA SER A 98 -3.51 -23.41 0.87
C SER A 98 -4.69 -23.34 -0.10
N GLY A 99 -5.55 -24.36 -0.10
CA GLY A 99 -6.79 -24.38 -0.89
C GLY A 99 -7.74 -23.24 -0.52
N LYS A 100 -7.94 -22.98 0.78
CA LYS A 100 -8.77 -21.86 1.26
C LYS A 100 -8.20 -20.49 0.90
N LEU A 101 -6.88 -20.33 0.86
CA LEU A 101 -6.26 -19.08 0.41
C LEU A 101 -6.51 -18.82 -1.08
N LYS A 102 -6.45 -19.84 -1.92
CA LYS A 102 -6.82 -19.72 -3.35
C LYS A 102 -8.29 -19.36 -3.54
N GLU A 103 -9.18 -19.93 -2.72
CA GLU A 103 -10.59 -19.54 -2.71
C GLU A 103 -10.78 -18.07 -2.28
N LEU A 104 -10.06 -17.65 -1.24
CA LEU A 104 -10.07 -16.26 -0.76
C LEU A 104 -9.65 -15.28 -1.85
N GLU A 105 -8.63 -15.62 -2.63
CA GLU A 105 -8.20 -14.80 -3.77
C GLU A 105 -9.34 -14.55 -4.76
N GLY A 106 -10.08 -15.60 -5.14
CA GLY A 106 -11.25 -15.50 -6.01
C GLY A 106 -12.40 -14.69 -5.39
N ILE A 107 -12.58 -14.77 -4.07
CA ILE A 107 -13.57 -13.93 -3.35
C ILE A 107 -13.18 -12.45 -3.42
N ILE A 108 -11.89 -12.13 -3.29
CA ILE A 108 -11.40 -10.75 -3.43
C ILE A 108 -11.67 -10.22 -4.85
N ASP A 109 -11.39 -11.04 -5.87
CA ASP A 109 -11.65 -10.68 -7.27
C ASP A 109 -13.14 -10.42 -7.53
N ALA A 110 -14.01 -11.31 -7.05
CA ALA A 110 -15.45 -11.14 -7.16
C ALA A 110 -15.94 -9.86 -6.47
N ARG A 111 -15.39 -9.53 -5.29
CA ARG A 111 -15.72 -8.30 -4.56
C ARG A 111 -15.21 -7.05 -5.24
N ASN A 112 -14.03 -7.10 -5.86
CA ASN A 112 -13.49 -5.99 -6.64
C ASN A 112 -14.29 -5.76 -7.93
N ALA A 113 -14.95 -6.78 -8.48
CA ALA A 113 -15.84 -6.66 -9.65
C ALA A 113 -17.27 -6.19 -9.31
N ASP A 114 -17.70 -6.29 -8.05
CA ASP A 114 -19.05 -5.90 -7.63
C ASP A 114 -19.19 -4.37 -7.53
N CYS A 115 -19.93 -3.77 -8.46
CA CYS A 115 -20.19 -2.33 -8.51
C CYS A 115 -21.02 -1.80 -7.33
N ASN A 116 -21.68 -2.67 -6.55
CA ASN A 116 -22.35 -2.27 -5.32
C ASN A 116 -21.35 -2.01 -4.18
N LEU A 117 -20.14 -2.58 -4.25
CA LEU A 117 -19.08 -2.39 -3.27
C LEU A 117 -18.19 -1.19 -3.61
N LYS A 118 -18.73 0.01 -3.41
CA LYS A 118 -18.12 1.30 -3.78
C LYS A 118 -16.77 1.62 -3.12
N ASN A 119 -16.40 0.90 -2.06
CA ASN A 119 -15.14 1.11 -1.33
C ASN A 119 -14.01 0.16 -1.81
N ARG A 120 -14.19 -0.54 -2.94
CA ARG A 120 -13.21 -1.50 -3.48
C ARG A 120 -12.38 -0.92 -4.61
N ASN A 121 -12.94 -0.01 -5.39
CA ASN A 121 -12.32 0.69 -6.51
C ASN A 121 -13.00 2.06 -6.71
N GLY A 122 -12.33 2.99 -7.38
CA GLY A 122 -12.85 4.34 -7.59
C GLY A 122 -12.02 5.13 -8.58
N ALA A 123 -12.43 6.37 -8.87
CA ALA A 123 -11.67 7.25 -9.78
C ALA A 123 -10.26 7.49 -9.22
N GLY A 124 -9.24 6.96 -9.89
CA GLY A 124 -7.84 7.03 -9.44
C GLY A 124 -7.49 6.09 -8.28
N VAL A 125 -8.40 5.18 -7.88
CA VAL A 125 -8.17 4.19 -6.83
C VAL A 125 -8.16 2.80 -7.45
N MET A 126 -7.00 2.15 -7.39
CA MET A 126 -6.79 0.78 -7.86
C MET A 126 -7.70 -0.20 -7.09
N PRO A 127 -8.05 -1.36 -7.69
CA PRO A 127 -8.75 -2.41 -6.96
C PRO A 127 -8.01 -2.80 -5.68
N TYR A 128 -8.76 -3.10 -4.63
CA TYR A 128 -8.16 -3.51 -3.36
C TYR A 128 -7.61 -4.95 -3.46
N GLU A 129 -6.31 -5.09 -3.68
CA GLU A 129 -5.64 -6.40 -3.83
C GLU A 129 -4.64 -6.72 -2.71
N LEU A 130 -4.45 -5.83 -1.73
CA LEU A 130 -3.44 -5.94 -0.66
C LEU A 130 -3.47 -7.26 0.13
N LEU A 131 -4.65 -7.89 0.23
CA LEU A 131 -4.85 -9.14 0.96
C LEU A 131 -5.00 -10.36 0.05
N LYS A 132 -4.69 -10.23 -1.25
CA LYS A 132 -4.52 -11.40 -2.10
C LYS A 132 -3.26 -12.13 -1.64
N PRO A 133 -3.34 -13.44 -1.38
CA PRO A 133 -2.29 -14.17 -0.68
C PRO A 133 -0.98 -14.26 -1.47
N PHE A 134 -1.05 -14.31 -2.79
CA PHE A 134 0.10 -14.57 -3.66
C PHE A 134 0.45 -13.34 -4.53
N SER A 135 1.73 -13.24 -4.86
CA SER A 135 2.23 -12.22 -5.79
C SER A 135 3.45 -12.73 -6.55
N GLU A 136 3.72 -12.06 -7.66
CA GLU A 136 5.01 -12.13 -8.35
C GLU A 136 6.02 -11.17 -7.67
N PRO A 137 7.32 -11.31 -7.96
CA PRO A 137 8.34 -10.38 -7.50
C PRO A 137 8.13 -8.96 -8.03
N GLY A 138 8.61 -7.96 -7.29
CA GLY A 138 8.48 -6.54 -7.63
C GLY A 138 7.37 -5.82 -6.87
N ILE A 139 6.95 -4.68 -7.41
CA ILE A 139 5.90 -3.84 -6.83
C ILE A 139 4.58 -4.19 -7.52
N THR A 140 3.70 -4.89 -6.80
CA THR A 140 2.53 -5.53 -7.42
C THR A 140 1.18 -5.14 -6.82
N GLY A 141 1.16 -4.47 -5.67
CA GLY A 141 -0.11 -4.11 -5.00
C GLY A 141 -0.79 -5.27 -4.26
N LYS A 142 -0.11 -6.42 -4.13
CA LYS A 142 -0.68 -7.66 -3.59
C LYS A 142 0.39 -8.63 -3.08
N GLY A 143 -0.05 -9.73 -2.47
CA GLY A 143 0.82 -10.76 -1.92
C GLY A 143 1.03 -10.56 -0.43
N VAL A 144 0.78 -11.62 0.34
CA VAL A 144 0.97 -11.61 1.80
C VAL A 144 2.18 -12.49 2.13
N PRO A 145 3.34 -11.89 2.45
CA PRO A 145 4.51 -12.63 2.89
C PRO A 145 4.22 -13.45 4.15
N TYR A 146 4.93 -14.55 4.32
CA TYR A 146 4.81 -15.41 5.49
C TYR A 146 5.32 -14.74 6.78
N SER A 147 6.21 -13.75 6.65
CA SER A 147 6.86 -13.07 7.78
C SER A 147 7.01 -11.57 7.51
N ILE A 148 7.54 -10.82 8.48
CA ILE A 148 7.95 -9.43 8.27
C ILE A 148 9.35 -9.46 7.66
N SER A 149 9.42 -9.55 6.33
CA SER A 149 10.66 -9.66 5.55
C SER A 149 11.22 -8.31 5.08
N ILE A 150 10.44 -7.23 5.21
CA ILE A 150 10.83 -5.85 4.85
C ILE A 150 10.06 -4.80 5.68
#